data_AF-A0A0P9ZU98-F1
#
_entry.id   AF-A0A0P9ZU98-F1
#
_cell.length_a   1.000
_cell.length_b   1.000
_cell.length_c   1.000
_cell.angle_alpha   90.00
_cell.angle_beta   90.00
_cell.angle_gamma   90.00
#
_symmetry.space_group_name_H-M   'P 1'
#
loop_
_entity.id
_entity.type
_entity.pdbx_description
1 polymer ?
#
loop_
_entity_poly.entity_id
_entity_poly.type
_entity_poly.pdbx_seq_one_letter_code
_entity_poly.pdbx_strand_id
1 'polypeptide(L)' 'MIIKKDEVREIKELIELIRLDERFLSLLSDGVFPIDDEAVEFNYQRRFRIMEISRKYGLN' A
#
# COMPACT_ATOMS: atom_id res chain seq x y z
N MET A 1 26.91 -0.12 2.53
CA MET A 1 25.68 0.04 3.35
C MET A 1 25.09 -1.35 3.55
N ILE A 2 25.12 -1.88 4.77
CA ILE A 2 24.52 -3.19 5.08
C ILE A 2 23.05 -2.92 5.38
N ILE A 3 22.17 -3.19 4.42
CA ILE A 3 20.72 -3.06 4.61
C ILE A 3 20.31 -4.17 5.58
N LYS A 4 19.62 -3.81 6.68
CA LYS A 4 19.17 -4.80 7.66
C LYS A 4 18.06 -5.66 7.03
N LYS A 5 18.00 -6.93 7.41
CA LYS A 5 16.98 -7.87 6.89
C LYS A 5 15.54 -7.34 7.04
N ASP A 6 15.28 -6.60 8.11
CA ASP A 6 13.97 -5.99 8.37
C ASP A 6 13.67 -4.83 7.42
N GLU A 7 14.68 -4.05 7.02
CA GLU A 7 14.52 -2.96 6.05
C GLU A 7 14.18 -3.53 4.66
N VAL A 8 14.85 -4.61 4.25
CA VAL A 8 14.51 -5.30 2.99
C VAL A 8 13.08 -5.84 3.02
N ARG A 9 12.62 -6.36 4.17
CA ARG A 9 11.25 -6.86 4.32
C ARG A 9 10.23 -5.73 4.20
N GLU A 10 10.46 -4.58 4.84
CA GLU A 10 9.57 -3.43 4.76
C GLU A 10 9.52 -2.80 3.37
N ILE A 11 10.65 -2.75 2.65
CA ILE A 11 10.64 -2.26 1.26
C ILE A 11 9.87 -3.21 0.34
N LYS A 12 9.99 -4.54 0.54
CA LYS A 12 9.16 -5.52 -0.17
C LYS A 12 7.68 -5.36 0.15
N GLU A 13 7.35 -5.16 1.42
CA GLU A 13 5.98 -4.87 1.86
C GLU A 13 5.45 -3.61 1.13
N LEU A 14 6.20 -2.52 1.13
CA LEU A 14 5.82 -1.29 0.44
C LEU A 14 5.51 -1.51 -1.05
N ILE A 15 6.34 -2.27 -1.76
CA ILE A 15 6.12 -2.59 -3.17
C ILE A 15 4.80 -3.33 -3.36
N GLU A 16 4.51 -4.33 -2.53
CA GLU A 16 3.27 -5.10 -2.61
C GLU A 16 2.05 -4.24 -2.26
N LEU A 17 2.15 -3.36 -1.26
CA LEU A 17 1.07 -2.44 -0.90
C LEU A 17 0.76 -1.46 -2.03
N ILE A 18 1.77 -0.89 -2.70
CA ILE A 18 1.56 0.02 -3.84
C ILE A 18 0.84 -0.72 -4.98
N ARG A 19 1.28 -1.93 -5.33
CA ARG A 19 0.62 -2.75 -6.37
C ARG A 19 -0.85 -3.04 -6.05
N LEU A 20 -1.16 -3.27 -4.77
CA LEU A 20 -2.53 -3.48 -4.32
C LEU A 20 -3.37 -2.19 -4.39
N ASP A 21 -2.78 -1.03 -4.06
CA ASP A 21 -3.45 0.26 -4.19
C ASP A 21 -3.78 0.57 -5.65
N GLU A 22 -2.84 0.34 -6.58
CA GLU A 22 -3.05 0.48 -8.02
C GLU A 22 -4.20 -0.39 -8.54
N ARG A 23 -4.26 -1.66 -8.12
CA ARG A 23 -5.37 -2.56 -8.48
C ARG A 23 -6.71 -2.09 -7.96
N PHE A 24 -6.75 -1.62 -6.71
CA PHE A 24 -7.96 -1.09 -6.11
C PHE A 24 -8.46 0.17 -6.85
N LEU A 25 -7.53 1.06 -7.22
CA LEU A 25 -7.84 2.24 -8.04
C LEU A 25 -8.34 1.86 -9.43
N SER A 26 -7.78 0.83 -10.06
CA SER A 26 -8.27 0.31 -11.35
C SER A 26 -9.71 -0.18 -11.24
N LEU A 27 -10.04 -0.98 -10.21
CA LEU A 27 -11.41 -1.48 -10.00
C LEU A 27 -12.41 -0.33 -9.78
N LEU A 28 -12.01 0.70 -9.04
CA LEU A 28 -12.81 1.92 -8.87
C LEU A 28 -13.03 2.65 -10.20
N SER A 29 -11.98 2.79 -11.02
CA SER A 29 -12.05 3.46 -12.32
C SER A 29 -12.92 2.71 -13.33
N ASP A 30 -12.93 1.38 -13.27
CA ASP A 30 -13.73 0.53 -14.15
C ASP A 30 -15.22 0.51 -13.74
N GLY A 31 -15.60 1.27 -12.69
CA GLY A 31 -16.97 1.37 -12.21
C GLY A 31 -17.47 0.10 -11.53
N VAL A 32 -16.55 -0.76 -11.06
CA VAL A 32 -16.91 -1.96 -10.29
C VAL A 32 -17.49 -1.52 -8.95
N PHE A 33 -18.83 -1.54 -8.88
CA PHE A 33 -19.62 -1.13 -7.72
C PHE A 33 -20.64 -2.23 -7.38
N PRO A 34 -20.89 -2.53 -6.09
CA PRO A 34 -20.33 -1.89 -4.89
C PRO A 34 -19.03 -2.54 -4.41
N ILE A 35 -18.06 -1.69 -4.03
CA ILE A 35 -16.98 -2.12 -3.14
C ILE A 35 -17.57 -2.17 -1.73
N ASP A 36 -17.47 -3.31 -1.07
CA ASP A 36 -17.95 -3.46 0.30
C ASP A 36 -17.18 -2.55 1.28
N ASP A 37 -17.83 -2.18 2.38
CA ASP A 37 -17.28 -1.24 3.36
C ASP A 37 -15.95 -1.75 3.98
N GLU A 38 -15.80 -3.07 4.09
CA GLU A 38 -14.59 -3.72 4.60
C GLU A 38 -13.41 -3.49 3.63
N ALA A 39 -13.60 -3.63 2.32
CA ALA A 39 -12.59 -3.33 1.32
C ALA A 39 -12.19 -1.84 1.30
N VAL A 40 -13.12 -0.93 1.61
CA VAL A 40 -12.81 0.50 1.80
C VAL A 40 -11.94 0.70 3.05
N GLU A 41 -12.28 0.08 4.18
CA GLU A 41 -11.49 0.17 5.41
C GLU A 41 -10.07 -0.39 5.21
N PHE A 42 -9.94 -1.56 4.57
CA PHE A 42 -8.63 -2.12 4.26
C PHE A 42 -7.80 -1.21 3.35
N ASN A 43 -8.42 -0.52 2.39
CA ASN A 43 -7.73 0.48 1.58
C ASN A 43 -7.20 1.67 2.43
N TYR A 44 -7.97 2.14 3.42
CA TYR A 44 -7.49 3.18 4.33
C TYR A 44 -6.27 2.71 5.16
N GLN A 45 -6.34 1.52 5.73
CA GLN A 45 -5.23 0.93 6.49
C GLN A 45 -3.98 0.74 5.63
N ARG A 46 -4.16 0.25 4.39
CA ARG A 46 -3.08 0.12 3.39
C ARG A 46 -2.41 1.46 3.11
N ARG A 47 -3.18 2.51 2.82
CA ARG A 47 -2.65 3.85 2.55
C ARG A 47 -1.87 4.41 3.73
N PHE A 48 -2.37 4.20 4.95
CA PHE A 48 -1.65 4.59 6.17
C PHE A 48 -0.29 3.88 6.27
N ARG A 49 -0.24 2.57 6.02
CA ARG A 49 1.01 1.80 6.07
C ARG A 49 2.00 2.19 4.98
N ILE A 50 1.52 2.46 3.76
CA ILE A 50 2.33 3.02 2.67
C ILE A 50 2.98 4.34 3.14
N MET A 51 2.20 5.27 3.67
CA MET A 51 2.71 6.55 4.17
C MET A 51 3.74 6.39 5.29
N GLU A 52 3.50 5.46 6.23
CA GLU A 52 4.41 5.20 7.34
C GLU A 52 5.78 4.70 6.84
N ILE A 53 5.79 3.69 5.97
CA ILE A 53 7.04 3.13 5.42
C ILE A 53 7.73 4.17 4.53
N SER A 54 6.99 4.85 3.65
CA SER A 54 7.53 5.91 2.79
C SER A 54 8.23 7.01 3.59
N ARG A 55 7.59 7.50 4.66
CA ARG A 55 8.20 8.51 5.55
C ARG A 55 9.45 7.99 6.25
N LYS A 56 9.43 6.75 6.74
CA LYS A 56 10.58 6.11 7.41
C LYS A 56 11.82 6.08 6.51
N TYR A 57 11.63 5.89 5.21
CA TYR A 57 12.73 5.80 4.23
C TYR A 57 12.95 7.09 3.41
N GLY A 58 12.22 8.17 3.69
CA GLY A 58 12.37 9.45 2.97
C GLY A 58 11.88 9.42 1.52
N LEU A 59 10.94 8.54 1.21
CA LEU A 59 10.29 8.41 -0.10
C LEU A 59 9.05 9.31 -0.12
N ASN A 60 9.22 10.61 -0.38
CA ASN A 60 8.10 11.55 -0.57
C ASN A 60 7.81 11.78 -2.05
#